data_AF-A0A6P3ZYS2-F1
#
_entry.id   AF-A0A6P3ZYS2-F1
#
_cell.length_a   1.000
_cell.length_b   1.000
_cell.length_c   1.000
_cell.angle_alpha   90.00
_cell.angle_beta   90.00
_cell.angle_gamma   90.00
#
_symmetry.space_group_name_H-M   'P 1'
#
loop_
_entity.id
_entity.type
_entity.pdbx_description
1 polymer ?
#
loop_
_entity_poly.entity_id
_entity_poly.type
_entity_poly.pdbx_seq_one_letter_code
_entity_poly.pdbx_strand_id
1 'polypeptide(L)'
;MQLITTRPIPFFSLFIAISFLFSFSLSYSNTFTIINNCPHTIWPGTLAGSGTPQLPTTGLQLDSGQSIRIPSVPGWSGRIWARTGCSFDESGIGKCQTGDCGGRLQCDGNGATPPASLFEITLGKGTDKDFYDVSLVDGYNLPLIASPHGAHGVCNVTGCALDINTGCPKELQVVGGEGGDGGGVVACKSACEAFGLDQYCCSGEFANPTTCRPSFYSTIFKRACPRAYSYAYDDGTSTFTCKAYEYSLVFCPKVNGIRKPDSTLSPPTIQEPPPTIQEPPPTPIFQEPPPTPTYQEAPATPTFQEPPPTPAFQEPPATPTFQEPPPTPTFQEPPPTPVFQEPPPTPASQEPPPTIPFAPRAYLANQEP
;
A
#
# COMPACT_ATOMS: atom_id res chain seq x y z
N MET A 1 60.50 16.02 -53.75
CA MET A 1 60.06 14.66 -53.40
C MET A 1 59.86 14.62 -51.88
N GLN A 2 58.69 15.07 -51.40
CA GLN A 2 58.34 15.03 -49.98
C GLN A 2 57.58 13.73 -49.73
N LEU A 3 58.17 12.84 -48.96
CA LEU A 3 57.56 11.59 -48.53
C LEU A 3 56.52 11.90 -47.45
N ILE A 4 55.25 11.64 -47.77
CA ILE A 4 54.14 11.67 -46.82
C ILE A 4 54.25 10.41 -45.97
N THR A 5 54.69 10.57 -44.73
CA THR A 5 54.76 9.49 -43.74
C THR A 5 53.36 9.26 -43.16
N THR A 6 52.62 8.28 -43.68
CA THR A 6 51.36 7.81 -43.08
C THR A 6 51.68 7.09 -41.78
N ARG A 7 51.36 7.71 -40.64
CA ARG A 7 51.46 7.04 -39.32
C ARG A 7 50.33 6.01 -39.18
N PRO A 8 50.63 4.76 -38.80
CA PRO A 8 49.59 3.75 -38.58
C PRO A 8 48.74 4.16 -37.37
N ILE A 9 47.43 4.24 -37.55
CA ILE A 9 46.48 4.41 -36.44
C ILE A 9 46.62 3.17 -35.54
N PRO A 10 46.88 3.33 -34.23
CA PRO A 10 47.08 2.19 -33.35
C PRO A 10 45.80 1.36 -33.29
N PHE A 11 45.85 0.12 -33.79
CA PHE A 11 44.76 -0.87 -33.74
C PHE A 11 44.14 -1.00 -32.33
N PHE A 12 44.94 -0.72 -31.30
CA PHE A 12 44.52 -0.72 -29.89
C PHE A 12 43.45 0.34 -29.57
N SER A 13 43.54 1.54 -30.18
CA SER A 13 42.55 2.61 -29.98
C SER A 13 41.23 2.32 -30.68
N LEU A 14 41.25 1.59 -31.80
CA LEU A 14 40.03 1.14 -32.49
C LEU A 14 39.35 0.00 -31.70
N PHE A 15 40.13 -0.89 -31.07
CA PHE A 15 39.60 -1.99 -30.26
C PHE A 15 38.92 -1.51 -28.96
N ILE A 16 39.49 -0.48 -28.30
CA ILE A 16 38.87 0.17 -27.12
C ILE A 16 37.56 0.88 -27.51
N ALA A 17 37.52 1.57 -28.66
CA ALA A 17 36.31 2.22 -29.14
C ALA A 17 35.19 1.21 -29.49
N ILE A 18 35.53 0.08 -30.10
CA ILE A 18 34.57 -0.99 -30.45
C ILE A 18 34.05 -1.72 -29.19
N SER A 19 34.88 -1.92 -28.17
CA SER A 19 34.44 -2.52 -26.89
C SER A 19 33.56 -1.58 -26.07
N PHE A 20 33.76 -0.26 -26.17
CA PHE A 20 32.82 0.74 -25.62
C PHE A 20 31.48 0.75 -26.38
N LEU A 21 31.48 0.53 -27.70
CA LEU A 21 30.25 0.45 -28.51
C LEU A 21 29.44 -0.85 -28.27
N PHE A 22 30.11 -1.96 -27.94
CA PHE A 22 29.46 -3.23 -27.57
C PHE A 22 28.92 -3.29 -26.14
N SER A 23 29.14 -2.24 -25.34
CA SER A 23 28.62 -2.16 -23.95
C SER A 23 27.25 -1.48 -23.87
N PHE A 24 26.65 -1.07 -25.00
CA PHE A 24 25.25 -0.68 -25.04
C PHE A 24 24.36 -1.93 -24.98
N SER A 25 24.15 -2.42 -23.77
CA SER A 25 22.99 -3.26 -23.50
C SER A 25 21.75 -2.43 -23.82
N LEU A 26 20.87 -2.93 -24.69
CA LEU A 26 19.49 -2.45 -24.75
C LEU A 26 18.84 -2.80 -23.41
N SER A 27 18.97 -1.89 -22.45
CA SER A 27 18.26 -1.97 -21.18
C SER A 27 16.79 -1.73 -21.50
N TYR A 28 15.98 -2.79 -21.51
CA TYR A 28 14.52 -2.65 -21.53
C TYR A 28 14.09 -2.07 -20.18
N SER A 29 14.03 -0.74 -20.09
CA SER A 29 13.43 -0.06 -18.95
C SER A 29 11.94 0.08 -19.22
N ASN A 30 11.11 -0.52 -18.37
CA ASN A 30 9.69 -0.21 -18.38
C ASN A 30 9.49 1.16 -17.74
N THR A 31 8.45 1.88 -18.14
CA THR A 31 8.16 3.21 -17.60
C THR A 31 6.80 3.24 -16.96
N PHE A 32 6.71 3.82 -15.77
CA PHE A 32 5.45 4.19 -15.14
C PHE A 32 5.18 5.66 -15.41
N THR A 33 4.06 5.96 -16.07
CA THR A 33 3.61 7.34 -16.30
C THR A 33 2.48 7.65 -15.33
N ILE A 34 2.79 8.39 -14.28
CA ILE A 34 1.82 8.76 -13.25
C ILE A 34 1.18 10.09 -13.64
N ILE A 35 -0.15 10.14 -13.70
CA ILE A 35 -0.93 11.27 -14.19
C ILE A 35 -1.93 11.69 -13.11
N ASN A 36 -1.85 12.96 -12.69
CA ASN A 36 -2.83 13.54 -11.78
C ASN A 36 -3.92 14.27 -12.58
N ASN A 37 -5.10 13.66 -12.72
CA ASN A 37 -6.30 14.35 -13.22
C ASN A 37 -7.24 14.82 -12.10
N CYS A 38 -6.86 14.64 -10.84
CA CYS A 38 -7.64 15.12 -9.70
C CYS A 38 -7.63 16.65 -9.68
N PRO A 39 -8.70 17.30 -9.17
CA PRO A 39 -8.76 18.76 -9.09
C PRO A 39 -7.85 19.36 -7.99
N HIS A 40 -7.04 18.52 -7.34
CA HIS A 40 -6.15 18.88 -6.25
C HIS A 40 -4.79 18.20 -6.42
N THR A 41 -3.78 18.70 -5.71
CA THR A 41 -2.45 18.09 -5.66
C THR A 41 -2.51 16.73 -4.97
N ILE A 42 -1.81 15.75 -5.55
CA ILE A 42 -1.60 14.44 -4.95
C ILE A 42 -0.11 14.23 -4.70
N TRP A 43 0.22 13.30 -3.81
CA TRP A 43 1.61 12.91 -3.57
C TRP A 43 1.79 11.43 -3.84
N PRO A 44 2.15 11.03 -5.08
CA PRO A 44 2.42 9.63 -5.39
C PRO A 44 3.50 9.04 -4.48
N GLY A 45 3.32 7.78 -4.11
CA GLY A 45 4.28 6.98 -3.36
C GLY A 45 4.57 5.68 -4.10
N THR A 46 5.79 5.16 -3.97
CA THR A 46 6.17 3.88 -4.56
C THR A 46 6.88 3.02 -3.53
N LEU A 47 6.59 1.72 -3.53
CA LEU A 47 7.29 0.74 -2.71
C LEU A 47 7.72 -0.43 -3.59
N ALA A 48 9.03 -0.67 -3.64
CA ALA A 48 9.55 -1.91 -4.21
C ALA A 48 9.27 -3.12 -3.32
N GLY A 49 8.93 -4.24 -3.96
CA GLY A 49 8.80 -5.55 -3.33
C GLY A 49 10.17 -6.17 -3.03
N SER A 50 10.15 -7.22 -2.20
CA SER A 50 11.35 -7.92 -1.77
C SER A 50 12.21 -8.37 -2.96
N GLY A 51 13.53 -8.14 -2.87
CA GLY A 51 14.48 -8.53 -3.91
C GLY A 51 14.54 -7.59 -5.12
N THR A 52 13.87 -6.44 -5.10
CA THR A 52 13.93 -5.42 -6.16
C THR A 52 14.33 -4.05 -5.60
N PRO A 53 15.05 -3.21 -6.37
CA PRO A 53 15.46 -1.90 -5.90
C PRO A 53 14.28 -0.92 -5.85
N GLN A 54 14.38 0.10 -4.98
CA GLN A 54 13.47 1.24 -5.04
C GLN A 54 13.56 1.92 -6.41
N LEU A 55 12.44 2.48 -6.86
CA LEU A 55 12.42 3.34 -8.05
C LEU A 55 13.20 4.64 -7.75
N PRO A 56 13.58 5.42 -8.78
CA PRO A 56 14.38 6.63 -8.60
C PRO A 56 13.79 7.69 -7.66
N THR A 57 12.48 7.63 -7.40
CA THR A 57 11.79 8.40 -6.38
C THR A 57 10.79 7.49 -5.67
N THR A 58 10.69 7.59 -4.35
CA THR A 58 9.72 6.83 -3.54
C THR A 58 8.54 7.68 -3.08
N GLY A 59 8.63 9.00 -3.25
CA GLY A 59 7.48 9.88 -3.16
C GLY A 59 7.76 11.29 -3.66
N LEU A 60 6.73 11.94 -4.21
CA LEU A 60 6.85 13.28 -4.79
C LEU A 60 5.53 14.04 -4.70
N GLN A 61 5.56 15.35 -4.93
CA GLN A 61 4.37 16.16 -5.17
C GLN A 61 4.02 16.15 -6.65
N LEU A 62 2.73 16.02 -6.99
CA LEU A 62 2.22 16.09 -8.35
C LEU A 62 0.95 16.92 -8.38
N ASP A 63 1.02 18.14 -8.91
CA ASP A 63 -0.10 19.06 -8.97
C ASP A 63 -1.16 18.64 -10.01
N SER A 64 -2.36 19.20 -9.91
CA SER A 64 -3.47 18.91 -10.84
C SER A 64 -3.06 19.14 -12.30
N GLY A 65 -3.28 18.13 -13.14
CA GLY A 65 -2.95 18.14 -14.57
C GLY A 65 -1.50 17.79 -14.89
N GLN A 66 -0.63 17.59 -13.89
CA GLN A 66 0.75 17.18 -14.11
C GLN A 66 0.87 15.67 -14.32
N SER A 67 1.98 15.28 -14.94
CA SER A 67 2.39 13.89 -15.09
C SER A 67 3.89 13.74 -14.89
N ILE A 68 4.32 12.59 -14.38
CA ILE A 68 5.73 12.20 -14.29
C ILE A 68 5.96 10.82 -14.90
N ARG A 69 7.16 10.62 -15.46
CA ARG A 69 7.62 9.32 -15.95
C ARG A 69 8.69 8.79 -15.00
N ILE A 70 8.47 7.61 -14.44
CA ILE A 70 9.39 6.94 -13.53
C ILE A 70 9.89 5.68 -14.23
N PRO A 71 11.17 5.61 -14.62
CA PRO A 71 11.74 4.41 -15.20
C PRO A 71 11.90 3.32 -14.14
N SER A 72 11.70 2.07 -14.53
CA SER A 72 11.91 0.89 -13.71
C SER A 72 12.97 -0.04 -14.29
N VAL A 73 13.33 -1.05 -13.52
CA VAL A 73 14.27 -2.10 -13.93
C VAL A 73 13.53 -3.34 -14.41
N PRO A 74 14.11 -4.15 -15.32
CA PRO A 74 13.55 -5.46 -15.67
C PRO A 74 13.31 -6.32 -14.43
N GLY A 75 12.15 -6.96 -14.33
CA GLY A 75 11.82 -7.80 -13.18
C GLY A 75 11.38 -7.02 -11.93
N TRP A 76 11.22 -5.69 -12.00
CA TRP A 76 10.75 -4.92 -10.84
C TRP A 76 9.35 -5.37 -10.41
N SER A 77 9.16 -5.46 -9.11
CA SER A 77 7.87 -5.76 -8.49
C SER A 77 7.62 -4.75 -7.40
N GLY A 78 6.38 -4.33 -7.22
CA GLY A 78 6.06 -3.38 -6.17
C GLY A 78 4.67 -2.79 -6.33
N ARG A 79 4.42 -1.72 -5.56
CA ARG A 79 3.15 -1.00 -5.52
C ARG A 79 3.33 0.49 -5.67
N ILE A 80 2.36 1.14 -6.29
CA ILE A 80 2.29 2.59 -6.49
C ILE A 80 0.92 3.07 -6.04
N TRP A 81 0.87 4.17 -5.28
CA TRP A 81 -0.37 4.77 -4.79
C TRP A 81 -0.24 6.30 -4.81
N ALA A 82 -1.30 7.00 -4.42
CA ALA A 82 -1.25 8.45 -4.21
C ALA A 82 -1.85 8.85 -2.87
N ARG A 83 -1.23 9.85 -2.27
CA ARG A 83 -1.62 10.46 -0.99
C ARG A 83 -2.38 11.76 -1.21
N THR A 84 -3.26 12.11 -0.28
CA THR A 84 -4.05 13.35 -0.32
C THR A 84 -3.92 14.15 0.98
N GLY A 85 -4.17 15.45 0.89
CA GLY A 85 -4.18 16.35 2.06
C GLY A 85 -2.84 16.40 2.79
N CYS A 86 -1.74 16.37 2.05
CA CYS A 86 -0.41 16.34 2.63
C CYS A 86 0.12 17.75 2.95
N SER A 87 0.87 17.84 4.04
CA SER A 87 1.69 19.01 4.38
C SER A 87 3.05 18.53 4.83
N PHE A 88 4.10 18.99 4.17
CA PHE A 88 5.50 18.68 4.48
C PHE A 88 6.28 19.98 4.72
N ASP A 89 7.25 19.93 5.63
CA ASP A 89 8.25 20.98 5.78
C ASP A 89 9.34 20.91 4.70
N GLU A 90 10.31 21.83 4.76
CA GLU A 90 11.43 21.87 3.82
C GLU A 90 12.33 20.62 3.86
N SER A 91 12.32 19.88 4.98
CA SER A 91 13.04 18.62 5.12
C SER A 91 12.23 17.41 4.62
N GLY A 92 11.01 17.65 4.10
CA GLY A 92 10.12 16.60 3.65
C GLY A 92 9.46 15.83 4.78
N ILE A 93 9.44 16.34 6.02
CA ILE A 93 8.76 15.73 7.16
C ILE A 93 7.37 16.35 7.33
N GLY A 94 6.36 15.53 7.63
CA GLY A 94 4.98 16.00 7.64
C GLY A 94 3.96 14.90 7.85
N LYS A 95 2.79 15.05 7.23
CA LYS A 95 1.71 14.05 7.26
C LYS A 95 0.78 14.22 6.07
N CYS A 96 0.14 13.13 5.67
CA CYS A 96 -0.98 13.10 4.74
C CYS A 96 -2.27 12.65 5.44
N GLN A 97 -3.43 13.07 4.90
CA GLN A 97 -4.74 12.61 5.38
C GLN A 97 -5.03 11.17 4.98
N THR A 98 -4.60 10.76 3.79
CA THR A 98 -4.80 9.39 3.27
C THR A 98 -3.50 8.86 2.64
N GLY A 99 -3.28 7.55 2.74
CA GLY A 99 -2.14 6.85 2.12
C GLY A 99 -0.76 7.23 2.66
N ASP A 100 -0.67 7.89 3.81
CA ASP A 100 0.59 8.36 4.40
C ASP A 100 1.60 7.21 4.55
N CYS A 101 2.89 7.51 4.40
CA CYS A 101 3.96 6.50 4.44
C CYS A 101 4.99 6.77 5.55
N GLY A 102 4.52 7.20 6.72
CA GLY A 102 5.36 7.44 7.90
C GLY A 102 5.76 8.89 8.09
N GLY A 103 4.93 9.83 7.61
CA GLY A 103 5.11 11.27 7.80
C GLY A 103 6.25 11.88 7.01
N ARG A 104 6.53 11.34 5.80
CA ARG A 104 7.65 11.76 4.95
C ARG A 104 7.24 11.94 3.50
N LEU A 105 7.85 12.87 2.79
CA LEU A 105 7.63 13.08 1.36
C LEU A 105 8.13 11.88 0.56
N GLN A 106 9.38 11.46 0.79
CA GLN A 106 9.93 10.20 0.28
C GLN A 106 9.50 9.06 1.21
N CYS A 107 8.92 8.00 0.65
CA CYS A 107 8.43 6.89 1.46
C CYS A 107 9.55 5.95 1.92
N ASP A 108 10.70 5.92 1.25
CA ASP A 108 11.94 5.26 1.68
C ASP A 108 11.75 3.81 2.17
N GLY A 109 10.93 3.04 1.45
CA GLY A 109 10.65 1.64 1.80
C GLY A 109 9.44 1.42 2.72
N ASN A 110 8.76 2.49 3.14
CA ASN A 110 7.49 2.41 3.84
C ASN A 110 6.33 2.30 2.85
N GLY A 111 5.33 1.48 3.19
CA GLY A 111 4.08 1.38 2.45
C GLY A 111 3.10 2.48 2.78
N ALA A 112 2.02 2.56 2.01
CA ALA A 112 0.85 3.34 2.38
C ALA A 112 0.25 2.81 3.69
N THR A 113 -0.12 3.73 4.57
CA THR A 113 -1.04 3.46 5.68
C THR A 113 -2.45 3.41 5.09
N PRO A 114 -3.16 2.28 5.19
CA PRO A 114 -4.53 2.18 4.68
C PRO A 114 -5.48 3.21 5.33
N PRO A 115 -6.57 3.62 4.64
CA PRO A 115 -6.96 3.18 3.31
C PRO A 115 -6.21 3.83 2.14
N ALA A 116 -5.87 3.03 1.12
CA ALA A 116 -5.27 3.52 -0.12
C ALA A 116 -5.58 2.61 -1.32
N SER A 117 -5.98 3.22 -2.45
CA SER A 117 -6.06 2.51 -3.73
C SER A 117 -4.65 2.22 -4.25
N LEU A 118 -4.33 0.96 -4.55
CA LEU A 118 -2.99 0.54 -4.97
C LEU A 118 -2.99 0.11 -6.44
N PHE A 119 -1.93 0.44 -7.18
CA PHE A 119 -1.53 -0.29 -8.37
C PHE A 119 -0.41 -1.24 -7.99
N GLU A 120 -0.60 -2.53 -8.22
CA GLU A 120 0.37 -3.58 -7.92
C GLU A 120 0.86 -4.21 -9.22
N ILE A 121 2.16 -4.48 -9.30
CA ILE A 121 2.75 -5.08 -10.49
C ILE A 121 3.99 -5.91 -10.18
N THR A 122 4.14 -7.01 -10.91
CA THR A 122 5.37 -7.78 -11.08
C THR A 122 5.71 -7.81 -12.57
N LEU A 123 6.79 -7.14 -12.96
CA LEU A 123 7.27 -7.14 -14.34
C LEU A 123 8.00 -8.44 -14.65
N GLY A 124 7.70 -9.06 -15.79
CA GLY A 124 8.40 -10.25 -16.25
C GLY A 124 9.82 -9.93 -16.74
N LYS A 125 10.73 -10.90 -16.64
CA LYS A 125 12.09 -10.80 -17.21
C LYS A 125 12.09 -11.28 -18.65
N GLY A 126 12.82 -10.59 -19.53
CA GLY A 126 12.87 -10.94 -20.96
C GLY A 126 11.48 -10.95 -21.61
N THR A 127 11.06 -12.13 -22.09
CA THR A 127 9.76 -12.34 -22.74
C THR A 127 8.64 -12.73 -21.79
N ASP A 128 8.93 -12.90 -20.49
CA ASP A 128 7.92 -13.26 -19.51
C ASP A 128 6.88 -12.15 -19.38
N LYS A 129 5.63 -12.56 -19.16
CA LYS A 129 4.51 -11.65 -18.95
C LYS A 129 4.66 -10.92 -17.62
N ASP A 130 4.13 -9.72 -17.59
CA ASP A 130 3.91 -8.96 -16.38
C ASP A 130 2.57 -9.40 -15.75
N PHE A 131 2.46 -9.27 -14.43
CA PHE A 131 1.23 -9.47 -13.66
C PHE A 131 0.92 -8.15 -12.97
N TYR A 132 -0.29 -7.63 -13.17
CA TYR A 132 -0.65 -6.33 -12.63
C TYR A 132 -2.13 -6.23 -12.34
N ASP A 133 -2.44 -5.34 -11.40
CA ASP A 133 -3.79 -5.07 -10.97
C ASP A 133 -3.88 -3.71 -10.26
N VAL A 134 -5.11 -3.23 -10.11
CA VAL A 134 -5.45 -2.23 -9.11
C VAL A 134 -6.17 -2.94 -7.98
N SER A 135 -5.77 -2.65 -6.75
CA SER A 135 -6.20 -3.33 -5.56
C SER A 135 -6.83 -2.37 -4.55
N LEU A 136 -7.99 -2.78 -4.05
CA LEU A 136 -8.75 -2.13 -2.98
C LEU A 136 -8.79 -3.00 -1.71
N VAL A 137 -7.89 -3.99 -1.62
CA VAL A 137 -7.73 -4.85 -0.44
C VAL A 137 -7.37 -4.00 0.79
N ASP A 138 -6.53 -2.99 0.59
CA ASP A 138 -6.15 -1.99 1.58
C ASP A 138 -7.11 -0.79 1.58
N GLY A 139 -8.33 -0.94 1.06
CA GLY A 139 -9.34 0.12 0.97
C GLY A 139 -9.14 1.05 -0.23
N TYR A 140 -9.78 2.21 -0.17
CA TYR A 140 -9.88 3.15 -1.28
C TYR A 140 -9.71 4.58 -0.77
N ASN A 141 -8.96 5.42 -1.49
CA ASN A 141 -8.90 6.86 -1.23
C ASN A 141 -9.14 7.71 -2.49
N LEU A 142 -8.58 7.28 -3.63
CA LEU A 142 -8.70 7.97 -4.91
C LEU A 142 -9.10 7.00 -6.03
N PRO A 143 -9.82 7.47 -7.07
CA PRO A 143 -10.01 6.71 -8.29
C PRO A 143 -8.66 6.51 -8.99
N LEU A 144 -8.41 5.30 -9.47
CA LEU A 144 -7.16 4.92 -10.12
C LEU A 144 -7.44 3.96 -11.27
N ILE A 145 -6.94 4.29 -12.45
CA ILE A 145 -6.87 3.38 -13.61
C ILE A 145 -5.41 3.15 -13.98
N ALA A 146 -5.04 1.89 -14.22
CA ALA A 146 -3.76 1.54 -14.82
C ALA A 146 -3.97 0.97 -16.23
N SER A 147 -3.30 1.57 -17.22
CA SER A 147 -3.39 1.19 -18.63
C SER A 147 -2.00 0.82 -19.17
N PRO A 148 -1.80 -0.42 -19.64
CA PRO A 148 -0.58 -0.83 -20.34
C PRO A 148 -0.48 -0.21 -21.74
N HIS A 149 0.75 0.09 -22.19
CA HIS A 149 1.08 0.68 -23.49
C HIS A 149 2.31 0.02 -24.12
N GLY A 150 2.40 0.11 -25.46
CA GLY A 150 3.49 -0.50 -26.21
C GLY A 150 3.53 -2.02 -26.06
N ALA A 151 2.37 -2.66 -26.04
CA ALA A 151 2.27 -4.02 -25.54
C ALA A 151 2.30 -5.09 -26.64
N HIS A 152 2.80 -6.27 -26.29
CA HIS A 152 2.76 -7.46 -27.15
C HIS A 152 1.50 -8.27 -26.84
N GLY A 153 0.50 -8.17 -27.71
CA GLY A 153 -0.79 -8.84 -27.56
C GLY A 153 -1.86 -7.96 -26.90
N VAL A 154 -2.90 -8.59 -26.37
CA VAL A 154 -4.03 -7.89 -25.73
C VAL A 154 -3.71 -7.64 -24.27
N CYS A 155 -3.75 -6.37 -23.87
CA CYS A 155 -3.42 -5.92 -22.53
C CYS A 155 -4.56 -5.10 -21.98
N ASN A 156 -5.10 -5.58 -20.87
CA ASN A 156 -6.35 -5.11 -20.31
C ASN A 156 -6.09 -3.96 -19.34
N VAL A 157 -6.93 -2.93 -19.40
CA VAL A 157 -6.94 -1.86 -18.41
C VAL A 157 -7.44 -2.41 -17.07
N THR A 158 -6.89 -1.98 -15.94
CA THR A 158 -7.36 -2.35 -14.60
C THR A 158 -7.66 -1.07 -13.81
N GLY A 159 -8.54 -1.15 -12.80
CA GLY A 159 -8.81 0.01 -11.95
C GLY A 159 -10.26 0.27 -11.59
N CYS A 160 -10.42 1.43 -10.94
CA CYS A 160 -11.69 2.00 -10.54
C CYS A 160 -11.79 3.47 -10.98
N ALA A 161 -12.76 3.75 -11.85
CA ALA A 161 -13.06 5.12 -12.29
C ALA A 161 -14.06 5.83 -11.37
N LEU A 162 -14.85 5.08 -10.61
CA LEU A 162 -15.90 5.62 -9.75
C LEU A 162 -15.33 6.13 -8.44
N ASP A 163 -15.96 7.17 -7.89
CA ASP A 163 -15.64 7.65 -6.57
C ASP A 163 -16.39 6.88 -5.48
N ILE A 164 -15.73 5.87 -4.88
CA ILE A 164 -16.32 5.02 -3.84
C ILE A 164 -16.63 5.82 -2.56
N ASN A 165 -15.93 6.93 -2.31
CA ASN A 165 -16.16 7.75 -1.10
C ASN A 165 -17.62 8.25 -1.02
N THR A 166 -18.25 8.49 -2.18
CA THR A 166 -19.66 8.94 -2.26
C THR A 166 -20.68 7.92 -1.75
N GLY A 167 -20.33 6.64 -1.75
CA GLY A 167 -21.19 5.52 -1.35
C GLY A 167 -20.58 4.63 -0.29
N CYS A 168 -19.53 5.09 0.39
CA CYS A 168 -18.83 4.31 1.40
C CYS A 168 -19.76 4.03 2.60
N PRO A 169 -19.93 2.76 3.03
CA PRO A 169 -20.69 2.44 4.25
C PRO A 169 -20.15 3.17 5.46
N LYS A 170 -21.02 3.64 6.37
CA LYS A 170 -20.65 4.53 7.48
C LYS A 170 -19.54 3.96 8.35
N GLU A 171 -19.61 2.67 8.64
CA GLU A 171 -18.65 1.89 9.40
C GLU A 171 -17.26 1.74 8.74
N LEU A 172 -17.16 2.07 7.45
CA LEU A 172 -15.90 2.06 6.68
C LEU A 172 -15.37 3.47 6.38
N GLN A 173 -16.13 4.53 6.69
CA GLN A 173 -15.76 5.90 6.31
C GLN A 173 -14.56 6.42 7.08
N VAL A 174 -13.65 7.07 6.37
CA VAL A 174 -12.67 8.01 6.94
C VAL A 174 -13.14 9.42 6.61
N VAL A 175 -13.43 10.23 7.63
CA VAL A 175 -13.94 11.59 7.46
C VAL A 175 -12.78 12.58 7.54
N GLY A 176 -12.72 13.52 6.60
CA GLY A 176 -11.72 14.59 6.59
C GLY A 176 -11.87 15.54 7.77
N GLY A 177 -10.77 16.15 8.21
CA GLY A 177 -10.78 17.16 9.28
C GLY A 177 -11.47 18.45 8.86
N GLU A 178 -11.98 19.22 9.83
CA GLU A 178 -12.60 20.54 9.60
C GLU A 178 -11.56 21.55 9.07
N GLY A 179 -11.63 21.88 7.77
CA GLY A 179 -10.68 22.84 7.20
C GLY A 179 -10.80 23.21 5.72
N GLY A 180 -11.86 22.80 5.00
CA GLY A 180 -12.10 23.26 3.63
C GLY A 180 -13.20 22.49 2.92
N ASP A 181 -14.35 23.13 2.76
CA ASP A 181 -15.57 22.70 2.05
C ASP A 181 -16.13 21.30 2.42
N GLY A 182 -16.64 21.21 3.65
CA GLY A 182 -17.51 20.13 4.12
C GLY A 182 -16.78 18.89 4.63
N GLY A 183 -17.01 18.51 5.89
CA GLY A 183 -16.51 17.28 6.52
C GLY A 183 -17.02 16.01 5.83
N GLY A 184 -16.49 15.72 4.66
CA GLY A 184 -16.85 14.61 3.80
C GLY A 184 -15.96 13.39 4.01
N VAL A 185 -16.40 12.26 3.45
CA VAL A 185 -15.63 11.02 3.39
C VAL A 185 -14.44 11.22 2.46
N VAL A 186 -13.21 11.14 3.00
CA VAL A 186 -11.97 11.30 2.23
C VAL A 186 -11.36 9.97 1.81
N ALA A 187 -11.77 8.87 2.45
CA ALA A 187 -11.38 7.52 2.08
C ALA A 187 -12.38 6.48 2.64
N CYS A 188 -12.32 5.27 2.12
CA CYS A 188 -13.15 4.14 2.52
C CYS A 188 -12.26 2.95 2.89
N LYS A 189 -12.31 2.54 4.16
CA LYS A 189 -11.60 1.35 4.66
C LYS A 189 -12.12 0.08 3.98
N SER A 190 -11.25 -0.89 3.76
CA SER A 190 -11.72 -2.26 3.53
C SER A 190 -12.27 -2.85 4.83
N ALA A 191 -12.98 -3.98 4.74
CA ALA A 191 -13.46 -4.66 5.95
C ALA A 191 -12.32 -5.22 6.80
N CYS A 192 -11.20 -5.62 6.19
CA CYS A 192 -10.02 -6.05 6.95
C CYS A 192 -9.49 -4.88 7.79
N GLU A 193 -9.30 -3.71 7.17
CA GLU A 193 -8.82 -2.51 7.86
C GLU A 193 -9.80 -2.00 8.94
N ALA A 194 -11.10 -2.14 8.71
CA ALA A 194 -12.11 -1.67 9.67
C ALA A 194 -12.29 -2.60 10.87
N PHE A 195 -12.19 -3.91 10.68
CA PHE A 195 -12.61 -4.90 11.70
C PHE A 195 -11.51 -5.86 12.15
N GLY A 196 -10.43 -6.04 11.37
CA GLY A 196 -9.32 -6.93 11.72
C GLY A 196 -9.68 -8.41 11.86
N LEU A 197 -10.84 -8.85 11.36
CA LEU A 197 -11.30 -10.23 11.47
C LEU A 197 -10.67 -11.11 10.39
N ASP A 198 -10.28 -12.33 10.76
CA ASP A 198 -9.62 -13.28 9.86
C ASP A 198 -10.39 -13.53 8.56
N GLN A 199 -11.72 -13.60 8.64
CA GLN A 199 -12.60 -13.78 7.48
C GLN A 199 -12.58 -12.62 6.48
N TYR A 200 -12.19 -11.41 6.91
CA TYR A 200 -12.04 -10.24 6.05
C TYR A 200 -10.60 -10.03 5.60
N CYS A 201 -9.64 -10.39 6.46
CA CYS A 201 -8.22 -10.30 6.17
C CYS A 201 -7.65 -11.53 5.45
N CYS A 202 -8.46 -12.58 5.28
CA CYS A 202 -8.04 -13.86 4.73
C CYS A 202 -6.82 -14.44 5.45
N SER A 203 -6.86 -14.47 6.78
CA SER A 203 -5.82 -15.00 7.67
C SER A 203 -6.32 -16.22 8.45
N GLY A 204 -5.41 -16.91 9.15
CA GLY A 204 -5.76 -18.09 9.95
C GLY A 204 -6.44 -19.18 9.13
N GLU A 205 -7.61 -19.64 9.56
CA GLU A 205 -8.40 -20.66 8.84
C GLU A 205 -8.94 -20.16 7.47
N PHE A 206 -8.92 -18.85 7.26
CA PHE A 206 -9.31 -18.18 6.02
C PHE A 206 -8.11 -17.93 5.08
N ALA A 207 -6.91 -18.44 5.37
CA ALA A 207 -5.71 -18.21 4.56
C ALA A 207 -5.65 -18.99 3.23
N ASN A 208 -6.80 -19.28 2.61
CA ASN A 208 -6.87 -19.86 1.28
C ASN A 208 -8.16 -19.42 0.54
N PRO A 209 -8.16 -19.45 -0.81
CA PRO A 209 -9.30 -18.99 -1.62
C PRO A 209 -10.59 -19.83 -1.46
N THR A 210 -10.49 -21.04 -0.90
CA THR A 210 -11.65 -21.90 -0.67
C THR A 210 -12.41 -21.50 0.59
N THR A 211 -11.70 -21.03 1.62
CA THR A 211 -12.29 -20.65 2.91
C THR A 211 -12.54 -19.14 3.01
N CYS A 212 -11.69 -18.27 2.45
CA CYS A 212 -11.99 -16.84 2.39
C CYS A 212 -12.81 -16.49 1.15
N ARG A 213 -14.11 -16.30 1.37
CA ARG A 213 -15.10 -15.97 0.33
C ARG A 213 -15.38 -14.46 0.31
N PRO A 214 -15.93 -13.93 -0.80
CA PRO A 214 -16.38 -12.54 -0.85
C PRO A 214 -17.35 -12.23 0.30
N SER A 215 -17.14 -11.11 0.98
CA SER A 215 -18.01 -10.63 2.05
C SER A 215 -19.01 -9.60 1.52
N PHE A 216 -20.01 -9.25 2.33
CA PHE A 216 -20.90 -8.12 2.02
C PHE A 216 -20.10 -6.87 1.63
N TYR A 217 -19.07 -6.53 2.42
CA TYR A 217 -18.25 -5.35 2.15
C TYR A 217 -17.42 -5.47 0.87
N SER A 218 -16.74 -6.59 0.63
CA SER A 218 -15.93 -6.72 -0.60
C SER A 218 -16.80 -6.67 -1.86
N THR A 219 -18.05 -7.13 -1.80
CA THR A 219 -18.98 -7.00 -2.94
C THR A 219 -19.37 -5.56 -3.26
N ILE A 220 -19.31 -4.63 -2.30
CA ILE A 220 -19.54 -3.19 -2.53
C ILE A 220 -18.41 -2.63 -3.40
N PHE A 221 -17.16 -2.86 -3.00
CA PHE A 221 -15.98 -2.48 -3.79
C PHE A 221 -16.01 -3.13 -5.17
N LYS A 222 -16.35 -4.42 -5.25
CA LYS A 222 -16.41 -5.14 -6.53
C LYS A 222 -17.47 -4.61 -7.47
N ARG A 223 -18.64 -4.25 -6.95
CA ARG A 223 -19.73 -3.67 -7.76
C ARG A 223 -19.34 -2.30 -8.32
N ALA A 224 -18.67 -1.48 -7.51
CA ALA A 224 -18.17 -0.18 -7.97
C ALA A 224 -17.03 -0.33 -8.97
N CYS A 225 -16.15 -1.32 -8.76
CA CYS A 225 -14.91 -1.47 -9.52
C CYS A 225 -14.72 -2.94 -9.96
N PRO A 226 -15.46 -3.42 -10.99
CA PRO A 226 -15.42 -4.84 -11.37
C PRO A 226 -14.07 -5.35 -11.86
N ARG A 227 -13.16 -4.44 -12.23
CA ARG A 227 -11.82 -4.71 -12.75
C ARG A 227 -10.71 -4.44 -11.73
N ALA A 228 -11.06 -4.26 -10.46
CA ALA A 228 -10.10 -4.10 -9.36
C ALA A 228 -10.29 -5.23 -8.33
N TYR A 229 -9.23 -5.56 -7.61
CA TYR A 229 -9.28 -6.48 -6.48
C TYR A 229 -10.12 -5.87 -5.36
N SER A 230 -11.15 -6.59 -4.91
CA SER A 230 -11.99 -6.15 -3.78
C SER A 230 -11.66 -6.82 -2.45
N TYR A 231 -10.92 -7.93 -2.46
CA TYR A 231 -10.41 -8.65 -1.29
C TYR A 231 -9.26 -9.60 -1.73
N ALA A 232 -8.52 -10.18 -0.79
CA ALA A 232 -7.23 -10.83 -1.07
C ALA A 232 -7.24 -11.97 -2.11
N TYR A 233 -8.36 -12.68 -2.29
CA TYR A 233 -8.47 -13.79 -3.25
C TYR A 233 -9.44 -13.52 -4.42
N ASP A 234 -9.63 -12.26 -4.79
CA ASP A 234 -10.44 -11.85 -5.95
C ASP A 234 -9.69 -12.00 -7.28
N ASP A 235 -9.27 -13.22 -7.64
CA ASP A 235 -8.35 -13.44 -8.76
C ASP A 235 -9.01 -13.40 -10.15
N GLY A 236 -10.20 -14.01 -10.29
CA GLY A 236 -10.78 -14.36 -11.59
C GLY A 236 -11.09 -13.18 -12.53
N THR A 237 -11.20 -11.95 -12.01
CA THR A 237 -11.51 -10.75 -12.81
C THR A 237 -10.60 -9.55 -12.51
N SER A 238 -9.61 -9.72 -11.64
CA SER A 238 -8.83 -8.59 -11.11
C SER A 238 -7.34 -8.69 -11.37
N THR A 239 -6.78 -9.88 -11.59
CA THR A 239 -5.40 -10.01 -12.11
C THR A 239 -5.40 -9.94 -13.62
N PHE A 240 -4.51 -9.11 -14.16
CA PHE A 240 -4.25 -9.05 -15.59
C PHE A 240 -2.82 -9.46 -15.88
N THR A 241 -2.64 -10.16 -16.99
CA THR A 241 -1.31 -10.61 -17.42
C THR A 241 -1.06 -10.26 -18.88
N CYS A 242 0.04 -9.55 -19.13
CA CYS A 242 0.45 -9.12 -20.46
C CYS A 242 1.91 -8.64 -20.42
N LYS A 243 2.56 -8.50 -21.58
CA LYS A 243 3.84 -7.80 -21.68
C LYS A 243 3.67 -6.39 -22.25
N ALA A 244 4.02 -5.36 -21.48
CA ALA A 244 3.98 -3.96 -21.92
C ALA A 244 5.30 -3.23 -21.62
N TYR A 245 5.58 -2.13 -22.33
CA TYR A 245 6.76 -1.30 -22.08
C TYR A 245 6.48 -0.09 -21.19
N GLU A 246 5.22 0.33 -21.12
CA GLU A 246 4.79 1.48 -20.33
C GLU A 246 3.45 1.20 -19.66
N TYR A 247 3.26 1.73 -18.47
CA TYR A 247 2.00 1.69 -17.72
C TYR A 247 1.61 3.10 -17.32
N SER A 248 0.47 3.57 -17.80
CA SER A 248 -0.11 4.85 -17.40
C SER A 248 -0.99 4.66 -16.18
N LEU A 249 -0.66 5.31 -15.07
CA LEU A 249 -1.44 5.33 -13.84
C LEU A 249 -2.17 6.68 -13.77
N VAL A 250 -3.48 6.65 -14.01
CA VAL A 250 -4.32 7.84 -14.06
C VAL A 250 -5.14 7.95 -12.79
N PHE A 251 -4.77 8.90 -11.93
CA PHE A 251 -5.57 9.26 -10.76
C PHE A 251 -6.70 10.21 -11.16
N CYS A 252 -7.91 9.97 -10.65
CA CYS A 252 -9.14 10.69 -11.00
C CYS A 252 -9.37 10.78 -12.54
N PRO A 253 -9.49 9.64 -13.23
CA PRO A 253 -9.64 9.62 -14.68
C PRO A 253 -10.89 10.40 -15.11
N LYS A 254 -10.74 11.25 -16.13
CA LYS A 254 -11.88 12.01 -16.68
C LYS A 254 -12.81 11.04 -17.38
N VAL A 255 -14.06 10.95 -16.93
CA VAL A 255 -15.08 10.08 -17.54
C VAL A 255 -15.65 10.75 -18.80
N ASN A 256 -14.81 11.04 -19.80
CA ASN A 256 -15.27 11.57 -21.08
C ASN A 256 -15.68 10.40 -21.98
N GLY A 257 -16.95 9.95 -21.88
CA GLY A 257 -17.56 9.07 -22.89
C GLY A 257 -18.35 7.87 -22.39
N ILE A 258 -18.40 7.59 -21.09
CA ILE A 258 -19.41 6.67 -20.55
C ILE A 258 -20.66 7.50 -20.31
N ARG A 259 -21.71 7.28 -21.11
CA ARG A 259 -23.06 7.80 -20.83
C ARG A 259 -23.32 7.56 -19.35
N LYS A 260 -23.69 8.61 -18.60
CA LYS A 260 -24.35 8.43 -17.31
C LYS A 260 -25.34 7.27 -17.49
N PRO A 261 -25.29 6.19 -16.68
CA PRO A 261 -26.47 5.36 -16.58
C PRO A 261 -27.61 6.30 -16.27
N ASP A 262 -28.65 6.21 -17.09
CA ASP A 262 -29.83 7.05 -17.02
C ASP A 262 -30.24 7.21 -15.56
N SER A 263 -30.46 8.46 -15.14
CA SER A 263 -30.80 8.81 -13.75
C SER A 263 -32.23 8.38 -13.37
N THR A 264 -32.73 7.32 -14.01
CA THR A 264 -34.04 6.69 -13.82
C THR A 264 -33.96 5.40 -13.01
N LEU A 265 -32.76 4.92 -12.66
CA LEU A 265 -32.63 3.93 -11.58
C LEU A 265 -32.55 4.68 -10.26
N SER A 266 -33.72 4.85 -9.63
CA SER A 266 -33.85 5.26 -8.24
C SER A 266 -32.86 4.47 -7.37
N PRO A 267 -32.23 5.10 -6.36
CA PRO A 267 -31.48 4.37 -5.34
C PRO A 267 -32.36 3.23 -4.82
N PRO A 268 -31.85 1.99 -4.67
CA PRO A 268 -32.61 0.99 -3.93
C PRO A 268 -32.89 1.58 -2.55
N THR A 269 -34.17 1.68 -2.21
CA THR A 269 -34.62 2.05 -0.88
C THR A 269 -33.85 1.21 0.14
N ILE A 270 -33.05 1.86 0.98
CA ILE A 270 -32.52 1.21 2.18
C ILE A 270 -33.75 0.79 2.97
N GLN A 271 -34.04 -0.51 3.01
CA GLN A 271 -34.99 -1.02 3.97
C GLN A 271 -34.39 -0.77 5.35
N GLU A 272 -34.99 0.18 6.05
CA GLU A 272 -34.83 0.38 7.47
C GLU A 272 -35.03 -0.98 8.17
N PRO A 273 -34.16 -1.39 9.11
CA PRO A 273 -34.42 -2.59 9.90
C PRO A 273 -35.76 -2.39 10.64
N PRO A 274 -36.68 -3.35 10.62
CA PRO A 274 -37.99 -3.19 11.24
C PRO A 274 -37.85 -2.93 12.75
N PRO A 275 -38.73 -2.12 13.36
CA PRO A 275 -38.62 -1.75 14.76
C PRO A 275 -38.95 -2.93 15.67
N THR A 276 -37.98 -3.24 16.54
CA THR A 276 -38.08 -3.72 17.93
C THR A 276 -39.06 -4.85 18.30
N ILE A 277 -38.45 -6.00 18.65
CA ILE A 277 -38.76 -6.96 19.73
C ILE A 277 -40.21 -7.42 19.90
N GLN A 278 -40.44 -8.68 19.53
CA GLN A 278 -41.41 -9.53 20.21
C GLN A 278 -40.62 -10.46 21.16
N GLU A 279 -40.94 -10.43 22.45
CA GLU A 279 -40.41 -11.36 23.45
C GLU A 279 -40.58 -12.81 22.96
N PRO A 280 -39.55 -13.68 23.09
CA PRO A 280 -39.71 -15.08 22.73
C PRO A 280 -40.72 -15.75 23.69
N PRO A 281 -41.57 -16.67 23.20
CA PRO A 281 -42.47 -17.44 24.05
C PRO A 281 -41.65 -18.26 25.07
N PRO A 282 -42.22 -18.58 26.26
CA PRO A 282 -41.50 -19.33 27.28
C PRO A 282 -41.03 -20.67 26.71
N THR A 283 -39.77 -20.98 26.96
CA THR A 283 -39.07 -22.20 26.56
C THR A 283 -39.92 -23.44 26.88
N PRO A 284 -40.18 -24.35 25.93
CA PRO A 284 -40.76 -25.64 26.28
C PRO A 284 -39.78 -26.39 27.17
N ILE A 285 -40.29 -26.93 28.28
CA ILE A 285 -39.55 -27.76 29.22
C ILE A 285 -38.88 -28.89 28.45
N PHE A 286 -37.55 -28.97 28.56
CA PHE A 286 -36.74 -30.02 27.96
C PHE A 286 -37.16 -31.36 28.58
N GLN A 287 -37.87 -32.20 27.81
CA GLN A 287 -37.97 -33.61 28.14
C GLN A 287 -36.65 -34.28 27.75
N GLU A 288 -36.07 -35.03 28.70
CA GLU A 288 -34.89 -35.85 28.45
C GLU A 288 -35.11 -36.74 27.21
N PRO A 289 -34.13 -36.82 26.30
CA PRO A 289 -34.19 -37.75 25.18
C PRO A 289 -34.17 -39.20 25.69
N PRO A 290 -34.89 -40.13 25.02
CA PRO A 290 -34.82 -41.54 25.36
C PRO A 290 -33.40 -42.09 25.14
N PRO A 291 -32.98 -43.13 25.90
CA PRO A 291 -31.63 -43.68 25.80
C PRO A 291 -31.35 -44.22 24.39
N THR A 292 -30.18 -43.86 23.87
CA THR A 292 -29.60 -44.33 22.61
C THR A 292 -29.61 -45.87 22.54
N PRO A 293 -30.02 -46.48 21.40
CA PRO A 293 -29.93 -47.93 21.25
C PRO A 293 -28.46 -48.36 21.21
N THR A 294 -28.14 -49.37 22.02
CA THR A 294 -26.85 -50.04 22.09
C THR A 294 -26.49 -50.62 20.72
N TYR A 295 -25.46 -50.09 20.07
CA TYR A 295 -24.88 -50.71 18.88
C TYR A 295 -24.23 -52.04 19.26
N GLN A 296 -24.60 -53.11 18.56
CA GLN A 296 -23.90 -54.38 18.63
C GLN A 296 -22.52 -54.26 17.99
N GLU A 297 -21.53 -54.85 18.64
CA GLU A 297 -20.13 -54.94 18.23
C GLU A 297 -20.01 -55.67 16.88
N ALA A 298 -19.28 -55.07 15.94
CA ALA A 298 -18.99 -55.67 14.64
C ALA A 298 -18.00 -56.86 14.79
N PRO A 299 -18.11 -57.93 14.00
CA PRO A 299 -17.18 -59.05 14.07
C PRO A 299 -15.77 -58.65 13.60
N ALA A 300 -14.76 -59.25 14.24
CA ALA A 300 -13.35 -58.97 14.02
C ALA A 300 -12.90 -59.19 12.57
N THR A 301 -12.21 -58.19 12.02
CA THR A 301 -11.49 -58.22 10.74
C THR A 301 -10.37 -59.27 10.76
N PRO A 302 -10.16 -60.07 9.70
CA PRO A 302 -9.05 -61.03 9.65
C PRO A 302 -7.70 -60.30 9.61
N THR A 303 -6.76 -60.78 10.41
CA THR A 303 -5.38 -60.29 10.54
C THR A 303 -4.61 -60.46 9.23
N PHE A 304 -4.16 -59.33 8.66
CA PHE A 304 -3.18 -59.32 7.56
C PHE A 304 -1.78 -59.56 8.14
N GLN A 305 -1.07 -60.57 7.64
CA GLN A 305 0.32 -60.84 8.02
C GLN A 305 1.25 -59.78 7.40
N GLU A 306 2.12 -59.18 8.22
CA GLU A 306 3.16 -58.26 7.75
C GLU A 306 4.18 -58.98 6.84
N PRO A 307 4.63 -58.35 5.74
CA PRO A 307 5.77 -58.84 4.96
C PRO A 307 7.09 -58.66 5.73
N PRO A 308 8.13 -59.48 5.45
CA PRO A 308 9.41 -59.43 6.15
C PRO A 308 10.16 -58.11 5.91
N PRO A 309 10.97 -57.65 6.89
CA PRO A 309 11.65 -56.36 6.81
C PRO A 309 12.69 -56.32 5.69
N THR A 310 12.70 -55.19 4.98
CA THR A 310 13.71 -54.86 3.96
C THR A 310 15.06 -54.56 4.64
N PRO A 311 16.22 -54.93 4.07
CA PRO A 311 17.53 -54.68 4.68
C PRO A 311 17.78 -53.18 4.88
N ALA A 312 18.28 -52.81 6.06
CA ALA A 312 18.61 -51.44 6.42
C ALA A 312 19.70 -50.87 5.50
N PHE A 313 19.42 -49.73 4.88
CA PHE A 313 20.44 -48.88 4.27
C PHE A 313 21.32 -48.30 5.40
N GLN A 314 22.64 -48.46 5.29
CA GLN A 314 23.58 -47.79 6.19
C GLN A 314 23.51 -46.28 5.97
N GLU A 315 23.27 -45.51 7.04
CA GLU A 315 23.41 -44.06 7.02
C GLU A 315 24.88 -43.66 6.75
N PRO A 316 25.13 -42.61 5.95
CA PRO A 316 26.45 -42.01 5.86
C PRO A 316 26.82 -41.36 7.21
N PRO A 317 28.12 -41.24 7.54
CA PRO A 317 28.56 -40.71 8.83
C PRO A 317 28.13 -39.25 9.01
N ALA A 318 27.78 -38.91 10.25
CA ALA A 318 27.35 -37.57 10.66
C ALA A 318 28.40 -36.51 10.28
N THR A 319 27.91 -35.40 9.71
CA THR A 319 28.66 -34.14 9.59
C THR A 319 28.97 -33.62 11.00
N PRO A 320 30.17 -33.10 11.30
CA PRO A 320 30.51 -32.65 12.64
C PRO A 320 29.56 -31.54 13.10
N THR A 321 28.94 -31.76 14.26
CA THR A 321 28.14 -30.78 15.00
C THR A 321 28.94 -29.51 15.24
N PHE A 322 28.44 -28.38 14.76
CA PHE A 322 28.87 -27.07 15.20
C PHE A 322 28.51 -26.94 16.68
N GLN A 323 29.49 -26.75 17.56
CA GLN A 323 29.24 -26.45 18.97
C GLN A 323 28.47 -25.13 19.04
N GLU A 324 27.35 -25.12 19.77
CA GLU A 324 26.73 -23.86 20.17
C GLU A 324 27.75 -23.01 20.95
N PRO A 325 27.87 -21.70 20.65
CA PRO A 325 28.64 -20.81 21.50
C PRO A 325 28.00 -20.77 22.91
N PRO A 326 28.81 -20.62 23.98
CA PRO A 326 28.30 -20.57 25.34
C PRO A 326 27.29 -19.43 25.51
N PRO A 327 26.30 -19.57 26.44
CA PRO A 327 25.30 -18.54 26.66
C PRO A 327 25.97 -17.21 27.02
N THR A 328 25.49 -16.14 26.39
CA THR A 328 25.84 -14.77 26.74
C THR A 328 25.57 -14.56 28.24
N PRO A 329 26.51 -13.97 29.01
CA PRO A 329 26.28 -13.72 30.42
C PRO A 329 25.05 -12.82 30.61
N THR A 330 24.13 -13.25 31.46
CA THR A 330 23.00 -12.46 31.95
C THR A 330 23.52 -11.13 32.49
N PHE A 331 22.98 -10.05 31.95
CA PHE A 331 23.22 -8.67 32.38
C PHE A 331 22.82 -8.54 33.86
N GLN A 332 23.79 -8.28 34.75
CA GLN A 332 23.47 -7.80 36.10
C GLN A 332 22.85 -6.41 35.96
N GLU A 333 21.70 -6.19 36.61
CA GLU A 333 21.13 -4.85 36.75
C GLU A 333 22.19 -3.89 37.33
N PRO A 334 22.38 -2.70 36.75
CA PRO A 334 23.26 -1.70 37.34
C PRO A 334 22.70 -1.24 38.70
N PRO A 335 23.56 -0.89 39.67
CA PRO A 335 23.10 -0.33 40.94
C PRO A 335 22.29 0.95 40.71
N PRO A 336 21.35 1.29 41.62
CA PRO A 336 20.51 2.47 41.48
C PRO A 336 21.36 3.74 41.34
N THR A 337 20.98 4.59 40.40
CA THR A 337 21.59 5.89 40.12
C THR A 337 21.62 6.75 41.40
N PRO A 338 22.71 7.47 41.69
CA PRO A 338 22.72 8.41 42.82
C PRO A 338 21.66 9.48 42.61
N VAL A 339 20.88 9.75 43.66
CA VAL A 339 19.90 10.83 43.69
C VAL A 339 20.61 12.15 43.35
N PHE A 340 20.17 12.80 42.28
CA PHE A 340 20.64 14.11 41.89
C PHE A 340 20.22 15.11 42.98
N GLN A 341 21.18 15.68 43.71
CA GLN A 341 20.89 16.84 44.56
C GLN A 341 20.60 18.03 43.65
N GLU A 342 19.48 18.72 43.89
CA GLU A 342 19.16 19.96 43.20
C GLU A 342 20.31 20.97 43.36
N PRO A 343 20.71 21.67 42.28
CA PRO A 343 21.67 22.76 42.40
C PRO A 343 21.07 23.89 43.26
N PRO A 344 21.89 24.62 44.04
CA PRO A 344 21.40 25.76 44.80
C PRO A 344 20.82 26.83 43.86
N PRO A 345 19.81 27.60 44.32
CA PRO A 345 19.14 28.59 43.49
C PRO A 345 20.13 29.64 42.97
N THR A 346 20.01 29.95 41.68
CA THR A 346 20.74 31.03 41.02
C THR A 346 20.40 32.36 41.69
N PRO A 347 21.39 33.24 41.98
CA PRO A 347 21.09 34.54 42.57
C PRO A 347 20.23 35.38 41.62
N ALA A 348 19.21 36.02 42.17
CA ALA A 348 18.29 36.90 41.47
C ALA A 348 19.06 37.93 40.61
N SER A 349 18.73 37.98 39.32
CA SER A 349 19.19 39.05 38.44
C SER A 349 18.69 40.39 38.98
N GLN A 350 19.61 41.33 39.17
CA GLN A 350 19.28 42.70 39.54
C GLN A 350 18.42 43.34 38.43
N GLU A 351 17.32 43.95 38.86
CA GLU A 351 16.41 44.74 38.03
C GLU A 351 17.15 45.95 37.42
N PRO A 352 17.03 46.24 36.12
CA PRO A 352 17.56 47.47 35.56
C PRO A 352 16.74 48.68 36.07
N PRO A 353 17.38 49.85 36.25
CA PRO A 353 16.69 51.02 36.80
C PRO A 353 15.56 51.52 35.87
N PRO A 354 14.52 52.16 36.43
CA PRO A 354 13.33 52.53 35.67
C PRO A 354 13.64 53.61 34.62
N THR A 355 13.21 53.35 33.40
CA THR A 355 13.20 54.31 32.29
C THR A 355 12.16 55.40 32.56
N ILE A 356 12.62 56.64 32.56
CA ILE A 356 11.80 57.85 32.72
C ILE A 356 10.81 57.96 31.54
N PRO A 357 9.50 58.21 31.77
CA PRO A 357 8.53 58.35 30.69
C PRO A 357 8.72 59.69 29.97
N PHE A 358 8.98 59.64 28.67
CA PHE A 358 8.85 60.80 27.78
C PHE A 358 7.37 61.15 27.62
N ALA A 359 7.03 62.38 27.98
CA ALA A 359 5.69 62.95 27.81
C ALA A 359 5.31 63.11 26.32
N PRO A 360 4.04 62.89 25.94
CA PRO A 360 3.58 63.15 24.58
C PRO A 360 3.51 64.66 24.31
N ARG A 361 4.19 65.10 23.25
CA ARG A 361 4.10 66.47 22.72
C ARG A 361 2.70 66.71 22.16
N ALA A 362 1.99 67.67 22.75
CA ALA A 362 0.73 68.19 22.27
C ALA A 362 0.89 68.84 20.88
N TYR A 363 -0.03 68.52 19.97
CA TYR A 363 -0.30 69.30 18.78
C TYR A 363 -0.86 70.67 19.19
N LEU A 364 -0.17 71.74 18.83
CA LEU A 364 -0.75 73.07 18.75
C LEU A 364 -0.81 73.48 17.29
N ALA A 365 -2.04 73.73 16.86
CA ALA A 365 -2.37 74.33 15.60
C ALA A 365 -2.12 75.85 15.62
N ASN A 366 -1.91 76.37 14.42
CA ASN A 366 -2.27 77.69 13.92
C ASN A 366 -1.32 78.89 14.07
N GLN A 367 -1.07 79.45 12.88
CA GLN A 367 -1.16 80.86 12.47
C GLN A 367 -0.14 81.86 12.99
N GLU A 368 0.58 82.47 12.05
CA GLU A 368 0.48 83.90 11.64
C GLU A 368 1.54 84.20 10.57
N PRO A 369 1.53 85.38 9.91
CA PRO A 369 0.42 86.19 9.40
C PRO A 369 0.43 86.28 7.85
#